data_AF-A0A1Q8ZEY1-F1
#
_entry.id   AF-A0A1Q8ZEY1-F1
#
_cell.length_a   1.000
_cell.length_b   1.000
_cell.length_c   1.000
_cell.angle_alpha   90.00
_cell.angle_beta   90.00
_cell.angle_gamma   90.00
#
_symmetry.space_group_name_H-M   'P 1'
#
loop_
_entity.id
_entity.type
_entity.pdbx_description
1 polymer ?
#
loop_
_entity_poly.entity_id
_entity_poly.type
_entity_poly.pdbx_seq_one_letter_code
_entity_poly.pdbx_strand_id
1 'polypeptide(L)'
;MISVADLLTDNRVPGNYFATDAYVRGDLELGLLENRRGDRLLALPHTLIEAIYAGLDKETGQAARLVLLNCGRWWGKNFYIRFNEELTDYYGIALSDMGMVEFLHCLQQCWVTHGWGKIDLDQSYQQRGFLIIKIWNSPFAAQAPKGKLPACHLEAGILSAFFSQLTGKDLHCVQTSCESLGADCNRFVLGLAKRLGPAELMVEKQDSHEAIMQKLCG
;
A
#
# COMPACT_ATOMS: atom_id res chain seq x y z
N MET A 1 19.05 -41.23 -19.67
CA MET A 1 18.10 -41.73 -18.65
C MET A 1 17.90 -40.56 -17.70
N ILE A 2 16.80 -39.82 -17.83
CA ILE A 2 16.54 -38.68 -16.93
C ILE A 2 16.22 -39.29 -15.56
N SER A 3 16.97 -38.89 -14.53
CA SER A 3 16.75 -39.39 -13.18
C SER A 3 15.42 -38.84 -12.64
N VAL A 4 14.68 -39.64 -11.88
CA VAL A 4 13.44 -39.20 -11.23
C VAL A 4 13.69 -37.99 -10.29
N ALA A 5 14.92 -37.84 -9.79
CA ALA A 5 15.33 -36.68 -9.01
C ALA A 5 15.47 -35.39 -9.87
N ASP A 6 15.77 -35.53 -11.16
CA ASP A 6 15.88 -34.39 -12.09
C ASP A 6 14.49 -33.90 -12.53
N LEU A 7 13.46 -34.77 -12.45
CA LEU A 7 12.05 -34.40 -12.69
C LEU A 7 11.40 -33.68 -11.50
N LEU A 8 11.94 -33.84 -10.29
CA LEU A 8 11.42 -33.25 -9.05
C LEU A 8 12.06 -31.90 -8.69
N THR A 9 13.16 -31.53 -9.36
CA THR A 9 13.93 -30.33 -9.04
C THR A 9 13.42 -29.07 -9.72
N ASP A 10 12.65 -29.18 -10.81
CA ASP A 10 12.33 -28.01 -11.67
C ASP A 10 10.82 -27.72 -11.85
N ASN A 11 9.94 -28.45 -11.17
CA ASN A 11 8.47 -28.34 -11.38
C ASN A 11 7.68 -28.05 -10.10
N ARG A 12 8.29 -27.39 -9.11
CA ARG A 12 7.50 -26.86 -7.98
C ARG A 12 6.96 -25.50 -8.38
N VAL A 13 5.66 -25.44 -8.67
CA VAL A 13 4.92 -24.18 -8.74
C VAL A 13 5.18 -23.44 -7.41
N PRO A 14 5.84 -22.27 -7.43
CA PRO A 14 6.18 -21.58 -6.20
C PRO A 14 4.88 -21.17 -5.48
N GLY A 15 4.75 -21.57 -4.22
CA GLY A 15 3.59 -21.17 -3.40
C GLY A 15 3.58 -19.67 -3.10
N ASN A 16 2.53 -19.17 -2.44
CA ASN A 16 2.43 -17.77 -2.04
C ASN A 16 3.66 -17.32 -1.22
N TYR A 17 4.43 -16.37 -1.74
CA TYR A 17 5.63 -15.87 -1.08
C TYR A 17 5.32 -15.25 0.29
N PHE A 18 4.22 -14.50 0.38
CA PHE A 18 3.78 -13.77 1.57
C PHE A 18 2.84 -14.59 2.47
N ALA A 19 2.80 -15.92 2.35
CA ALA A 19 2.03 -16.75 3.28
C ALA A 19 2.53 -16.49 4.73
N THR A 20 1.62 -16.12 5.64
CA THR A 20 1.98 -15.56 6.96
C THR A 20 2.87 -16.50 7.79
N ASP A 21 2.59 -17.80 7.76
CA ASP A 21 3.33 -18.87 8.43
C ASP A 21 4.75 -19.09 7.88
N ALA A 22 4.96 -18.77 6.60
CA ALA A 22 6.26 -18.89 5.96
C ALA A 22 7.06 -17.57 5.97
N TYR A 23 6.35 -16.44 5.87
CA TYR A 23 6.92 -15.11 5.70
C TYR A 23 7.39 -14.50 7.00
N VAL A 24 6.59 -14.57 8.08
CA VAL A 24 6.97 -13.98 9.38
C VAL A 24 7.56 -15.07 10.28
N ARG A 25 8.84 -14.95 10.63
CA ARG A 25 9.53 -15.88 11.52
C ARG A 25 9.98 -15.15 12.77
N GLY A 26 9.59 -15.67 13.92
CA GLY A 26 9.96 -15.11 15.22
C GLY A 26 10.90 -16.04 15.98
N ASP A 27 11.94 -15.45 16.57
CA ASP A 27 12.73 -16.07 17.63
C ASP A 27 12.48 -15.28 18.92
N LEU A 28 11.69 -15.88 19.82
CA LEU A 28 11.31 -15.25 21.08
C LEU A 28 12.47 -15.13 22.06
N GLU A 29 13.44 -16.05 22.01
CA GLU A 29 14.59 -16.04 22.91
C GLU A 29 15.55 -14.91 22.54
N LEU A 30 15.73 -14.67 21.24
CA LEU A 30 16.58 -13.59 20.73
C LEU A 30 15.84 -12.26 20.56
N GLY A 31 14.51 -12.24 20.71
CA GLY A 31 13.68 -11.07 20.46
C GLY A 31 13.70 -10.62 18.99
N LEU A 32 13.87 -11.57 18.07
CA LEU A 32 13.99 -11.30 16.63
C LEU A 32 12.68 -11.63 15.93
N LEU A 33 12.31 -10.76 14.99
CA LEU A 33 11.28 -11.01 14.00
C LEU A 33 11.91 -10.77 12.63
N GLU A 34 11.79 -11.72 11.73
CA GLU A 34 12.42 -11.67 10.41
C GLU A 34 11.41 -12.06 9.33
N ASN A 35 11.59 -11.50 8.13
CA ASN A 35 10.87 -11.93 6.95
C ASN A 35 11.48 -13.24 6.39
N ARG A 36 10.90 -13.77 5.30
CA ARG A 36 11.39 -14.99 4.64
C ARG A 36 12.83 -14.89 4.14
N ARG A 37 13.30 -13.69 3.79
CA ARG A 37 14.64 -13.39 3.27
C ARG A 37 15.68 -13.18 4.39
N GLY A 38 15.23 -13.04 5.65
CA GLY A 38 16.08 -12.73 6.80
C GLY A 38 16.17 -11.24 7.13
N ASP A 39 15.37 -10.38 6.51
CA ASP A 39 15.28 -8.98 6.88
C ASP A 39 14.51 -8.82 8.18
N ARG A 40 15.00 -7.95 9.08
CA ARG A 40 14.34 -7.68 10.35
C ARG A 40 12.99 -6.98 10.16
N LEU A 41 11.98 -7.50 10.84
CA LEU A 41 10.66 -6.92 11.00
C LEU A 41 10.51 -6.32 12.39
N LEU A 42 9.69 -5.28 12.51
CA LEU A 42 9.33 -4.66 13.78
C LEU A 42 7.81 -4.67 13.93
N ALA A 43 7.32 -5.27 15.01
CA ALA A 43 5.93 -5.16 15.41
C ALA A 43 5.74 -3.82 16.14
N LEU A 44 4.94 -2.93 15.57
CA LEU A 44 4.69 -1.61 16.14
C LEU A 44 3.34 -1.60 16.88
N PRO A 45 3.30 -1.12 18.14
CA PRO A 45 2.03 -0.98 18.85
C PRO A 45 1.20 0.15 18.23
N HIS A 46 -0.13 0.02 18.28
CA HIS A 46 -1.03 1.04 17.75
C HIS A 46 -0.82 2.41 18.42
N THR A 47 -0.43 2.43 19.70
CA THR A 47 -0.13 3.66 20.45
C THR A 47 1.03 4.45 19.86
N LEU A 48 1.97 3.81 19.17
CA LEU A 48 3.03 4.52 18.45
C LEU A 48 2.46 5.28 17.25
N ILE A 49 1.52 4.68 16.52
CA ILE A 49 0.86 5.32 15.37
C ILE A 49 0.06 6.54 15.85
N GLU A 50 -0.72 6.38 16.91
CA GLU A 50 -1.46 7.48 17.56
C GLU A 50 -0.53 8.61 18.00
N ALA A 51 0.59 8.27 18.63
CA ALA A 51 1.57 9.24 19.10
C ALA A 51 2.26 10.00 17.96
N ILE A 52 2.53 9.34 16.83
CA ILE A 52 3.07 9.99 15.63
C ILE A 52 2.07 11.02 15.10
N TYR A 53 0.78 10.67 15.00
CA TYR A 53 -0.24 11.63 14.58
C TYR A 53 -0.33 12.82 15.54
N ALA A 54 -0.46 12.55 16.84
CA ALA A 54 -0.60 13.60 17.86
C ALA A 54 0.64 14.50 17.93
N GLY A 55 1.83 13.92 17.84
CA GLY A 55 3.10 14.66 17.83
C GLY A 55 3.23 15.55 16.59
N LEU A 56 2.95 15.01 15.39
CA LEU A 56 3.03 15.80 14.16
C LEU A 56 2.01 16.94 14.11
N ASP A 57 0.77 16.68 14.55
CA ASP A 57 -0.26 17.72 14.62
C ASP A 57 0.14 18.83 15.60
N LYS A 58 0.69 18.47 16.77
CA LYS A 58 1.17 19.44 17.76
C LYS A 58 2.33 20.30 17.24
N GLU A 59 3.31 19.69 16.57
CA GLU A 59 4.53 20.39 16.16
C GLU A 59 4.38 21.14 14.82
N THR A 60 3.53 20.66 13.92
CA THR A 60 3.45 21.17 12.54
C THR A 60 2.04 21.64 12.13
N GLY A 61 1.02 21.36 12.94
CA GLY A 61 -0.36 21.74 12.69
C GLY A 61 -0.85 21.30 11.31
N GLN A 62 -1.29 22.27 10.50
CA GLN A 62 -1.80 22.02 9.16
C GLN A 62 -0.79 21.34 8.22
N ALA A 63 0.52 21.50 8.47
CA ALA A 63 1.56 20.88 7.67
C ALA A 63 1.74 19.37 7.93
N ALA A 64 1.14 18.82 9.00
CA ALA A 64 1.24 17.40 9.34
C ALA A 64 0.84 16.48 8.17
N ARG A 65 -0.17 16.90 7.39
CA ARG A 65 -0.64 16.18 6.19
C ARG A 65 0.45 16.01 5.15
N LEU A 66 1.16 17.11 4.85
CA LEU A 66 2.25 17.12 3.88
C LEU A 66 3.45 16.32 4.39
N VAL A 67 3.77 16.42 5.68
CA VAL A 67 4.83 15.63 6.31
C VAL A 67 4.54 14.14 6.20
N LEU A 68 3.34 13.70 6.60
CA LEU A 68 2.92 12.30 6.48
C LEU A 68 2.96 11.80 5.04
N LEU A 69 2.47 12.59 4.09
CA LEU A 69 2.52 12.26 2.66
C LEU A 69 3.96 12.04 2.19
N ASN A 70 4.88 12.91 2.59
CA ASN A 70 6.29 12.80 2.20
C ASN A 70 6.99 11.61 2.87
N CYS A 71 6.74 11.37 4.16
CA CYS A 71 7.19 10.17 4.86
C CYS A 71 6.69 8.90 4.15
N GLY A 72 5.41 8.91 3.74
CA GLY A 72 4.79 7.82 2.99
C GLY A 72 5.44 7.61 1.64
N ARG A 73 5.74 8.69 0.89
CA ARG A 73 6.45 8.60 -0.40
C ARG A 73 7.85 8.02 -0.23
N TRP A 74 8.58 8.46 0.80
CA TRP A 74 9.91 7.92 1.07
C TRP A 74 9.85 6.43 1.44
N TRP A 75 8.92 6.06 2.32
CA TRP A 75 8.72 4.66 2.67
C TRP A 75 8.28 3.81 1.47
N GLY A 76 7.33 4.29 0.66
CA GLY A 76 6.81 3.60 -0.52
C GLY A 76 7.88 3.28 -1.57
N LYS A 77 8.88 4.15 -1.75
CA LYS A 77 10.04 3.86 -2.63
C LYS A 77 10.83 2.65 -2.13
N ASN A 78 11.22 2.68 -0.85
CA ASN A 78 11.97 1.58 -0.24
C ASN A 78 11.15 0.29 -0.15
N PHE A 79 9.84 0.42 0.06
CA PHE A 79 8.91 -0.70 0.05
C PHE A 79 8.84 -1.35 -1.34
N TYR A 80 8.72 -0.56 -2.41
CA TYR A 80 8.74 -1.10 -3.77
C TYR A 80 10.05 -1.83 -4.09
N ILE A 81 11.20 -1.27 -3.72
CA ILE A 81 12.50 -1.90 -3.94
C ILE A 81 12.54 -3.28 -3.28
N ARG A 82 12.20 -3.35 -1.98
CA ARG A 82 12.17 -4.63 -1.25
C ARG A 82 11.15 -5.61 -1.84
N PHE A 83 9.93 -5.15 -2.13
CA PHE A 83 8.90 -5.98 -2.73
C PHE A 83 9.34 -6.56 -4.08
N ASN A 84 9.99 -5.75 -4.92
CA ASN A 84 10.52 -6.19 -6.21
C ASN A 84 11.66 -7.20 -6.04
N GLU A 85 12.63 -6.93 -5.16
CA GLU A 85 13.75 -7.84 -4.87
C GLU A 85 13.25 -9.18 -4.33
N GLU A 86 12.41 -9.16 -3.30
CA GLU A 86 11.86 -10.35 -2.65
C GLU A 86 11.11 -11.25 -3.63
N LEU A 87 10.27 -10.66 -4.50
CA LEU A 87 9.52 -11.42 -5.49
C LEU A 87 10.40 -11.90 -6.65
N THR A 88 11.36 -11.09 -7.09
CA THR A 88 12.29 -11.49 -8.17
C THR A 88 13.19 -12.64 -7.71
N ASP A 89 13.74 -12.54 -6.49
CA ASP A 89 14.58 -13.58 -5.88
C ASP A 89 13.80 -14.90 -5.71
N TYR A 90 12.50 -14.82 -5.37
CA TYR A 90 11.68 -16.00 -5.09
C TYR A 90 11.09 -16.67 -6.34
N TYR A 91 10.55 -15.90 -7.27
CA TYR A 91 9.90 -16.42 -8.48
C TYR A 91 10.86 -16.57 -9.66
N GLY A 92 12.07 -16.00 -9.59
CA GLY A 92 13.08 -16.09 -10.65
C GLY A 92 12.76 -15.27 -11.91
N ILE A 93 11.76 -14.38 -11.84
CA ILE A 93 11.33 -13.50 -12.93
C ILE A 93 11.28 -12.06 -12.44
N ALA A 94 11.51 -11.09 -13.32
CA ALA A 94 11.35 -9.70 -12.98
C ALA A 94 9.87 -9.39 -12.66
N LEU A 95 9.61 -8.47 -11.73
CA LEU A 95 8.24 -8.07 -11.38
C LEU A 95 7.46 -7.50 -12.58
N SER A 96 8.15 -6.89 -13.55
CA SER A 96 7.56 -6.40 -14.80
C SER A 96 7.01 -7.52 -15.69
N ASP A 97 7.54 -8.73 -15.53
CA ASP A 97 7.22 -9.89 -16.36
C ASP A 97 6.17 -10.78 -15.68
N MET A 98 5.85 -10.49 -14.41
CA MET A 98 4.83 -11.19 -13.62
C MET A 98 3.43 -10.88 -14.16
N GLY A 99 2.57 -11.91 -14.24
CA GLY A 99 1.19 -11.73 -14.64
C GLY A 99 0.43 -10.82 -13.68
N MET A 100 -0.45 -9.95 -14.19
CA MET A 100 -1.20 -8.99 -13.36
C MET A 100 -1.98 -9.67 -12.22
N VAL A 101 -2.56 -10.84 -12.46
CA VAL A 101 -3.29 -11.61 -11.43
C VAL A 101 -2.35 -12.06 -10.31
N GLU A 102 -1.15 -12.53 -10.65
CA GLU A 102 -0.14 -12.98 -9.69
C GLU A 102 0.42 -11.80 -8.90
N PHE A 103 0.71 -10.69 -9.56
CA PHE A 103 1.12 -9.43 -8.94
C PHE A 103 0.09 -8.95 -7.92
N LEU A 104 -1.19 -8.90 -8.32
CA LEU A 104 -2.29 -8.50 -7.44
C LEU A 104 -2.39 -9.42 -6.23
N HIS A 105 -2.28 -10.73 -6.43
CA HIS A 105 -2.30 -11.69 -5.33
C HIS A 105 -1.12 -11.45 -4.38
N CYS A 106 0.10 -11.28 -4.89
CA CYS A 106 1.27 -11.00 -4.06
C CYS A 106 1.11 -9.71 -3.26
N LEU A 107 0.60 -8.64 -3.88
CA LEU A 107 0.35 -7.36 -3.21
C LEU A 107 -0.71 -7.50 -2.12
N GLN A 108 -1.82 -8.18 -2.41
CA GLN A 108 -2.90 -8.45 -1.45
C GLN A 108 -2.40 -9.23 -0.23
N GLN A 109 -1.64 -10.31 -0.47
CA GLN A 109 -1.09 -11.15 0.59
C GLN A 109 -0.01 -10.41 1.38
N CYS A 110 0.84 -9.63 0.72
CA CYS A 110 1.80 -8.75 1.39
C CYS A 110 1.10 -7.80 2.37
N TRP A 111 0.01 -7.15 1.93
CA TRP A 111 -0.73 -6.20 2.77
C TRP A 111 -1.31 -6.84 4.02
N VAL A 112 -1.92 -8.03 3.86
CA VAL A 112 -2.49 -8.80 4.97
C VAL A 112 -1.41 -9.28 5.93
N THR A 113 -0.31 -9.84 5.41
CA THR A 113 0.76 -10.41 6.22
C THR A 113 1.52 -9.36 7.04
N HIS A 114 1.62 -8.12 6.55
CA HIS A 114 2.17 -7.00 7.33
C HIS A 114 1.17 -6.39 8.32
N GLY A 115 -0.10 -6.85 8.34
CA GLY A 115 -1.13 -6.33 9.22
C GLY A 115 -1.65 -4.94 8.83
N TRP A 116 -1.54 -4.55 7.56
CA TRP A 116 -2.03 -3.25 7.05
C TRP A 116 -3.47 -3.28 6.57
N GLY A 117 -4.19 -4.36 6.88
CA GLY A 117 -5.58 -4.58 6.47
C GLY A 117 -5.69 -5.35 5.17
N LYS A 118 -6.69 -5.03 4.36
CA LYS A 118 -6.91 -5.63 3.02
C LYS A 118 -6.79 -4.54 1.97
N ILE A 119 -6.17 -4.86 0.84
CA ILE A 119 -6.05 -3.96 -0.31
C ILE A 119 -6.73 -4.56 -1.54
N ASP A 120 -7.35 -3.75 -2.38
CA ASP A 120 -7.89 -4.15 -3.68
C ASP A 120 -7.70 -3.05 -4.73
N LEU A 121 -7.55 -3.45 -5.99
CA LEU A 121 -7.28 -2.56 -7.11
C LEU A 121 -8.44 -2.60 -8.10
N ASP A 122 -9.17 -1.50 -8.16
CA ASP A 122 -10.29 -1.30 -9.06
C ASP A 122 -9.83 -0.57 -10.33
N GLN A 123 -9.74 -1.34 -11.42
CA GLN A 123 -9.25 -0.92 -12.73
C GLN A 123 -10.35 -0.36 -13.63
N SER A 124 -11.57 -0.17 -13.14
CA SER A 124 -12.73 0.29 -13.93
C SER A 124 -12.48 1.62 -14.66
N TYR A 125 -11.55 2.43 -14.15
CA TYR A 125 -11.20 3.75 -14.68
C TYR A 125 -9.83 3.81 -15.35
N GLN A 126 -9.17 2.66 -15.59
CA GLN A 126 -7.82 2.60 -16.14
C GLN A 126 -7.74 3.25 -17.53
N GLN A 127 -8.76 3.06 -18.38
CA GLN A 127 -8.85 3.70 -19.70
C GLN A 127 -8.98 5.23 -19.61
N ARG A 128 -9.50 5.73 -18.49
CA ARG A 128 -9.55 7.16 -18.16
C ARG A 128 -8.27 7.64 -17.47
N GLY A 129 -7.28 6.78 -17.25
CA GLY A 129 -6.00 7.11 -16.63
C GLY A 129 -6.05 7.21 -15.11
N PHE A 130 -7.03 6.57 -14.46
CA PHE A 130 -7.14 6.50 -13.00
C PHE A 130 -7.18 5.06 -12.53
N LEU A 131 -6.55 4.80 -11.39
CA LEU A 131 -6.65 3.54 -10.66
C LEU A 131 -7.25 3.83 -9.29
N ILE A 132 -8.30 3.10 -8.91
CA ILE A 132 -8.85 3.21 -7.57
C ILE A 132 -8.24 2.10 -6.72
N ILE A 133 -7.73 2.46 -5.55
CA ILE A 133 -7.25 1.52 -4.54
C ILE A 133 -8.20 1.57 -3.36
N LYS A 134 -8.68 0.40 -2.92
CA LYS A 134 -9.54 0.24 -1.77
C LYS A 134 -8.74 -0.41 -0.65
N ILE A 135 -8.81 0.16 0.55
CA ILE A 135 -8.18 -0.40 1.75
C ILE A 135 -9.23 -0.53 2.86
N TRP A 136 -9.31 -1.70 3.47
CA TRP A 136 -10.17 -2.00 4.63
C TRP A 136 -9.32 -2.33 5.85
N ASN A 137 -9.84 -1.99 7.03
CA ASN A 137 -9.20 -2.22 8.32
C ASN A 137 -7.80 -1.60 8.38
N SER A 138 -7.66 -0.37 7.86
CA SER A 138 -6.37 0.33 7.90
C SER A 138 -6.01 0.68 9.35
N PRO A 139 -4.85 0.26 9.88
CA PRO A 139 -4.41 0.70 11.21
C PRO A 139 -4.15 2.21 11.24
N PHE A 140 -3.85 2.83 10.10
CA PHE A 140 -3.63 4.26 9.99
C PHE A 140 -4.94 5.04 10.04
N ALA A 141 -6.02 4.51 9.45
CA ALA A 141 -7.36 5.09 9.55
C ALA A 141 -7.94 4.90 10.95
N ALA A 142 -7.76 3.71 11.54
CA ALA A 142 -8.25 3.39 12.88
C ALA A 142 -7.67 4.32 13.95
N GLN A 143 -6.40 4.70 13.81
CA GLN A 143 -5.67 5.56 14.75
C GLN A 143 -5.50 7.01 14.30
N ALA A 144 -6.20 7.39 13.24
CA ALA A 144 -6.21 8.77 12.79
C ALA A 144 -6.94 9.68 13.81
N PRO A 145 -6.48 10.93 13.98
CA PRO A 145 -7.20 11.90 14.79
C PRO A 145 -8.59 12.16 14.18
N LYS A 146 -9.57 12.43 15.05
CA LYS A 146 -10.92 12.79 14.60
C LYS A 146 -10.87 14.08 13.80
N GLY A 147 -11.44 14.05 12.60
CA GLY A 147 -11.44 15.18 11.68
C GLY A 147 -12.64 15.13 10.74
N LYS A 148 -12.69 16.09 9.81
CA LYS A 148 -13.69 16.15 8.74
C LYS A 148 -13.14 15.72 7.38
N LEU A 149 -11.84 15.47 7.31
CA LEU A 149 -11.13 15.16 6.07
C LEU A 149 -10.42 13.81 6.20
N PRO A 150 -10.21 13.11 5.07
CA PRO A 150 -9.47 11.86 5.06
C PRO A 150 -8.08 12.04 5.66
N ALA A 151 -7.64 11.08 6.47
CA ALA A 151 -6.46 11.22 7.33
C ALA A 151 -5.28 10.32 6.93
N CYS A 152 -5.47 9.38 6.01
CA CYS A 152 -4.47 8.38 5.61
C CYS A 152 -3.44 8.95 4.62
N HIS A 153 -2.84 10.10 4.93
CA HIS A 153 -1.85 10.75 4.08
C HIS A 153 -0.57 9.93 3.93
N LEU A 154 -0.18 9.19 4.97
CA LEU A 154 0.94 8.26 4.90
C LEU A 154 0.69 7.18 3.85
N GLU A 155 -0.48 6.52 3.88
CA GLU A 155 -0.86 5.51 2.90
C GLU A 155 -0.93 6.10 1.49
N ALA A 156 -1.54 7.28 1.33
CA ALA A 156 -1.55 7.98 0.04
C ALA A 156 -0.13 8.19 -0.51
N GLY A 157 0.84 8.52 0.37
CA GLY A 157 2.24 8.67 0.01
C GLY A 157 2.89 7.35 -0.42
N ILE A 158 2.64 6.27 0.33
CA ILE A 158 3.15 4.92 0.01
C ILE A 158 2.64 4.50 -1.37
N LEU A 159 1.31 4.58 -1.58
CA LEU A 159 0.66 4.19 -2.82
C LEU A 159 1.16 5.05 -4.00
N SER A 160 1.25 6.37 -3.82
CA SER A 160 1.81 7.28 -4.83
C SER A 160 3.21 6.84 -5.27
N ALA A 161 4.13 6.62 -4.32
CA ALA A 161 5.50 6.23 -4.64
C ALA A 161 5.60 4.81 -5.22
N PHE A 162 4.92 3.84 -4.62
CA PHE A 162 4.96 2.44 -5.04
C PHE A 162 4.49 2.28 -6.49
N PHE A 163 3.32 2.84 -6.83
CA PHE A 163 2.80 2.75 -8.19
C PHE A 163 3.54 3.65 -9.18
N SER A 164 4.18 4.72 -8.71
CA SER A 164 5.06 5.51 -9.59
C SER A 164 6.27 4.71 -10.05
N GLN A 165 6.88 3.94 -9.14
CA GLN A 165 7.99 3.04 -9.49
C GLN A 165 7.52 1.93 -10.43
N LEU A 166 6.39 1.29 -10.11
CA LEU A 166 5.83 0.21 -10.92
C LEU A 166 5.51 0.64 -12.36
N THR A 167 5.00 1.86 -12.55
CA THR A 167 4.56 2.34 -13.87
C THR A 167 5.59 3.18 -14.62
N GLY A 168 6.70 3.55 -13.96
CA GLY A 168 7.69 4.49 -14.50
C GLY A 168 7.15 5.91 -14.71
N LYS A 169 6.00 6.26 -14.10
CA LYS A 169 5.36 7.59 -14.21
C LYS A 169 5.24 8.22 -12.83
N ASP A 170 5.40 9.54 -12.74
CA ASP A 170 5.15 10.25 -11.49
C ASP A 170 3.63 10.36 -11.23
N LEU A 171 3.13 9.46 -10.39
CA LEU A 171 1.73 9.36 -10.00
C LEU A 171 1.50 10.06 -8.66
N HIS A 172 0.40 10.78 -8.59
CA HIS A 172 -0.15 11.32 -7.36
C HIS A 172 -1.32 10.46 -6.86
N CYS A 173 -1.63 10.57 -5.57
CA CYS A 173 -2.63 9.76 -4.89
C CYS A 173 -3.47 10.65 -3.96
N VAL A 174 -4.78 10.64 -4.15
CA VAL A 174 -5.74 11.40 -3.33
C VAL A 174 -6.68 10.44 -2.62
N GLN A 175 -6.79 10.53 -1.30
CA GLN A 175 -7.78 9.79 -0.55
C GLN A 175 -9.14 10.50 -0.64
N THR A 176 -10.15 9.79 -1.13
CA THR A 176 -11.50 10.31 -1.42
C THR A 176 -12.57 9.78 -0.49
N SER A 177 -12.32 8.67 0.22
CA SER A 177 -13.13 8.21 1.35
C SER A 177 -12.23 7.63 2.43
N CYS A 178 -12.69 7.64 3.69
CA CYS A 178 -11.89 7.21 4.83
C CYS A 178 -12.75 6.51 5.90
N GLU A 179 -12.28 5.39 6.42
CA GLU A 179 -12.92 4.66 7.53
C GLU A 179 -13.01 5.54 8.79
N SER A 180 -12.04 6.43 9.02
CA SER A 180 -12.09 7.40 10.14
C SER A 180 -13.24 8.41 10.05
N LEU A 181 -13.84 8.55 8.86
CA LEU A 181 -15.02 9.38 8.61
C LEU A 181 -16.31 8.55 8.54
N GLY A 182 -16.26 7.25 8.86
CA GLY A 182 -17.40 6.34 8.82
C GLY A 182 -17.70 5.73 7.45
N ALA A 183 -16.79 5.85 6.47
CA ALA A 183 -16.94 5.15 5.19
C ALA A 183 -16.75 3.63 5.37
N ASP A 184 -17.29 2.85 4.44
CA ASP A 184 -17.15 1.39 4.36
C ASP A 184 -15.71 0.93 4.07
N CYS A 185 -14.92 1.77 3.41
CA CYS A 185 -13.49 1.59 3.18
C CYS A 185 -12.77 2.89 2.86
N ASN A 186 -11.45 2.85 2.91
CA ASN A 186 -10.60 3.92 2.40
C ASN A 186 -10.48 3.78 0.88
N ARG A 187 -10.87 4.80 0.12
CA ARG A 187 -10.71 4.84 -1.34
C ARG A 187 -9.67 5.88 -1.71
N PHE A 188 -8.67 5.43 -2.45
CA PHE A 188 -7.61 6.27 -2.99
C PHE A 188 -7.70 6.30 -4.51
N VAL A 189 -7.55 7.48 -5.10
CA VAL A 189 -7.50 7.65 -6.55
C VAL A 189 -6.07 7.99 -6.95
N LEU A 190 -5.47 7.11 -7.74
CA LEU A 190 -4.16 7.30 -8.36
C LEU A 190 -4.30 7.86 -9.77
N GLY A 191 -3.42 8.78 -10.14
CA GLY A 191 -3.38 9.39 -11.45
C GLY A 191 -2.27 10.43 -11.58
N LEU A 192 -2.17 11.07 -12.74
CA LEU A 192 -1.21 12.17 -12.92
C LEU A 192 -1.62 13.36 -12.03
N ALA A 193 -0.65 13.99 -11.35
CA ALA A 193 -0.89 15.10 -10.43
C ALA A 193 -1.79 16.20 -11.03
N LYS A 194 -1.51 16.63 -12.26
CA LYS A 194 -2.31 17.64 -12.98
C LYS A 194 -3.80 17.26 -13.14
N ARG A 195 -4.10 15.97 -13.21
CA ARG A 195 -5.46 15.45 -13.38
C ARG A 195 -6.17 15.23 -12.05
N LEU A 196 -5.44 15.11 -10.94
CA LEU A 196 -6.00 14.92 -9.60
C LEU A 196 -6.29 16.23 -8.86
N GLY A 197 -5.79 17.38 -9.33
CA GLY A 197 -6.07 18.68 -8.71
C GLY A 197 -7.56 18.96 -8.43
N PRO A 198 -8.51 18.65 -9.34
CA PRO A 198 -9.93 18.78 -9.04
C PRO A 198 -10.40 17.90 -7.87
N ALA A 199 -9.85 16.68 -7.72
CA ALA A 199 -10.21 15.78 -6.64
C ALA A 199 -9.74 16.31 -5.29
N GLU A 200 -8.54 16.89 -5.19
CA GLU A 200 -8.03 17.51 -3.95
C GLU A 200 -8.99 18.60 -3.45
N LEU A 201 -9.41 19.50 -4.34
CA LEU A 201 -10.34 20.60 -4.02
C LEU A 201 -11.72 20.09 -3.60
N MET A 202 -12.18 18.99 -4.19
CA MET A 202 -13.47 18.39 -3.86
C MET A 202 -13.43 17.63 -2.53
N VAL A 203 -12.29 16.99 -2.21
CA VAL A 203 -12.08 16.39 -0.89
C VAL A 203 -12.12 17.46 0.20
N GLU A 204 -11.49 18.62 -0.01
CA GLU A 204 -11.56 19.75 0.94
C GLU A 204 -13.00 20.25 1.18
N LYS A 205 -13.84 20.15 0.14
CA LYS A 205 -15.28 20.47 0.22
C LYS A 205 -16.13 19.35 0.79
N GLN A 206 -15.54 18.20 1.10
CA GLN A 206 -16.22 16.99 1.59
C GLN A 206 -17.23 16.40 0.58
N ASP A 207 -16.94 16.55 -0.71
CA ASP A 207 -17.71 15.88 -1.76
C ASP A 207 -17.53 14.36 -1.69
N SER A 208 -18.55 13.59 -2.11
CA SER A 208 -18.48 12.12 -2.10
C SER A 208 -17.50 11.57 -3.13
N HIS A 209 -17.02 10.35 -2.91
CA HIS A 209 -16.17 9.63 -3.86
C HIS A 209 -16.80 9.57 -5.26
N GLU A 210 -18.10 9.30 -5.35
CA GLU A 210 -18.84 9.18 -6.61
C GLU A 210 -18.86 10.52 -7.37
N ALA A 211 -19.11 11.63 -6.66
CA ALA A 211 -19.09 12.97 -7.25
C ALA A 211 -17.69 13.34 -7.75
N ILE A 212 -16.65 12.99 -6.98
CA ILE A 212 -15.24 13.19 -7.37
C ILE A 212 -14.93 12.39 -8.64
N MET A 213 -15.28 11.09 -8.68
CA MET A 213 -15.01 10.24 -9.84
C MET A 213 -15.78 10.71 -11.08
N GLN A 214 -17.03 11.16 -10.92
CA GLN A 214 -17.80 11.75 -12.01
C GLN A 214 -17.13 13.01 -12.56
N LYS A 215 -16.58 13.87 -11.68
CA LYS A 215 -15.86 15.07 -12.10
C LYS A 215 -14.52 14.76 -12.79
N LEU A 216 -13.81 13.74 -12.33
CA LEU A 216 -12.53 13.34 -12.92
C LEU A 216 -12.68 12.66 -14.29
N CYS A 217 -13.79 11.97 -14.52
CA CYS A 217 -14.02 11.16 -15.72
C CYS A 217 -14.90 11.82 -16.78
N GLY A 218 -15.62 12.90 -16.43
CA GLY A 218 -16.38 13.75 -17.35
C GLY A 218 -15.49 14.72 -18.10
#